data_AF-A0AAV0QUV1-F1
#
_entry.id   AF-A0AAV0QUV1-F1
#
_cell.length_a   1.000
_cell.length_b   1.000
_cell.length_c   1.000
_cell.angle_alpha   90.00
_cell.angle_beta   90.00
_cell.angle_gamma   90.00
#
_symmetry.space_group_name_H-M   'P 1'
#
loop_
_entity.id
_entity.type
_entity.pdbx_description
1 polymer ?
#
loop_
_entity_poly.entity_id
_entity_poly.type
_entity_poly.pdbx_seq_one_letter_code
_entity_poly.pdbx_strand_id
1 'polypeptide(L)'
;MALVAPLVHVDNGCRRRFLRRLHCFLHHQISSVHPPLVILLLPPSISPPISPHLLLCQLKTRPADFSSITTTDPPLVVPRFYPDEPRKGPDILVEALEREGVTDVFAYPGDASMEIHQDLTRSTTIRNVLPRHEQGDIFVAKGYTHSSGKPGICIATSGLGATNLISGLADALLDSVPLVAITGQVPRRMIGTDAFQETPIVEVSRSITKHNYLVLGVDDIPRVVKEAFHLATLVCPGPVLIDIPKDIQQRLAVPNWECEMKLHGYMARLPKPPCQLNLEVITSLSLAMFGMHGTVYVNYVVEHSDLLLAFGVRFDDRVIGKLEAFTSRAKIVHIDIDPSEIGKNKQPHVSLCGDVKLALQGINELLESKEAKSKLDFKAWREELNEQKVKYPLTYKTFGEAIPPQHAIQVLDELTNGEAIISTWVGQHQMWAAQHYKYKRPRQWLTSAGLGAMGFGLPATMGAVVANPEADVVDIDGDRSFMMNVQ
;
A
#
# COMPACT_ATOMS: atom_id res chain seq x y z
N MET A 1 2.18 -0.38 -9.59
CA MET A 1 1.85 -0.31 -11.02
C MET A 1 1.17 1.03 -11.28
N ALA A 2 1.62 1.78 -12.27
CA ALA A 2 1.24 3.17 -12.49
C ALA A 2 0.05 3.27 -13.48
N LEU A 3 -1.10 3.78 -13.04
CA LEU A 3 -2.32 3.96 -13.84
C LEU A 3 -2.44 5.42 -14.32
N VAL A 4 -2.81 5.61 -15.58
CA VAL A 4 -2.90 6.92 -16.26
C VAL A 4 -4.36 7.25 -16.59
N ALA A 5 -4.87 8.42 -16.20
CA ALA A 5 -6.17 8.95 -16.60
C ALA A 5 -6.18 10.49 -16.79
N PRO A 6 -6.62 11.03 -17.94
CA PRO A 6 -6.98 12.44 -18.13
C PRO A 6 -8.38 12.83 -17.60
N LEU A 7 -8.59 14.13 -17.40
CA LEU A 7 -9.85 14.76 -16.92
C LEU A 7 -10.71 15.25 -18.10
N VAL A 8 -12.02 14.95 -18.15
CA VAL A 8 -13.01 15.66 -19.01
C VAL A 8 -14.47 15.65 -18.50
N HIS A 9 -15.09 16.83 -18.62
CA HIS A 9 -16.50 17.25 -18.73
C HIS A 9 -17.63 16.20 -18.72
N VAL A 10 -18.61 16.37 -17.81
CA VAL A 10 -19.94 15.70 -17.84
C VAL A 10 -20.99 16.68 -18.37
N ASP A 11 -21.85 16.19 -19.26
CA ASP A 11 -22.90 16.95 -19.95
C ASP A 11 -24.20 17.05 -19.12
N ASN A 12 -24.88 18.20 -19.19
CA ASN A 12 -25.95 18.62 -18.25
C ASN A 12 -27.35 18.04 -18.54
N GLY A 13 -27.45 16.87 -19.18
CA GLY A 13 -28.70 16.36 -19.77
C GLY A 13 -29.68 15.63 -18.84
N CYS A 14 -29.28 15.13 -17.67
CA CYS A 14 -30.11 14.13 -16.94
C CYS A 14 -30.59 14.56 -15.54
N ARG A 15 -30.67 15.87 -15.26
CA ARG A 15 -31.02 16.41 -13.93
C ARG A 15 -32.50 16.33 -13.53
N ARG A 16 -33.44 15.93 -14.41
CA ARG A 16 -34.89 16.04 -14.12
C ARG A 16 -35.60 14.77 -13.63
N ARG A 17 -34.97 13.59 -13.62
CA ARG A 17 -35.60 12.35 -13.11
C ARG A 17 -35.08 11.84 -11.76
N PHE A 18 -33.97 12.38 -11.24
CA PHE A 18 -33.38 11.91 -9.98
C PHE A 18 -33.84 12.68 -8.73
N LEU A 19 -34.29 13.93 -8.89
CA LEU A 19 -34.69 14.83 -7.79
C LEU A 19 -36.05 14.49 -7.13
N ARG A 20 -36.66 13.35 -7.42
CA ARG A 20 -37.90 12.88 -6.75
C ARG A 20 -37.70 11.67 -5.82
N ARG A 21 -36.49 11.13 -5.68
CA ARG A 21 -36.23 9.99 -4.76
C ARG A 21 -35.20 10.26 -3.66
N LEU A 22 -34.63 11.46 -3.59
CA LEU A 22 -33.59 11.82 -2.61
C LEU A 22 -34.13 12.61 -1.40
N HIS A 23 -35.28 12.20 -0.85
CA HIS A 23 -35.81 12.75 0.41
C HIS A 23 -36.04 11.68 1.49
N CYS A 24 -35.53 10.45 1.30
CA CYS A 24 -35.72 9.33 2.24
C CYS A 24 -34.45 8.60 2.66
N PHE A 25 -33.25 9.17 2.51
CA PHE A 25 -32.01 8.48 2.93
C PHE A 25 -30.99 9.42 3.58
N LEU A 26 -31.45 10.18 4.57
CA LEU A 26 -30.59 10.83 5.57
C LEU A 26 -30.69 10.02 6.86
N HIS A 27 -29.74 9.13 7.10
CA HIS A 27 -29.20 8.70 8.42
C HIS A 27 -28.37 7.41 8.25
N HIS A 28 -27.04 7.52 8.07
CA HIS A 28 -26.02 6.81 8.87
C HIS A 28 -24.60 6.95 8.28
N GLN A 29 -23.72 7.35 9.20
CA GLN A 29 -22.29 7.09 9.34
C GLN A 29 -21.28 7.49 8.25
N ILE A 30 -20.44 8.43 8.70
CA ILE A 30 -19.22 8.98 8.14
C ILE A 30 -18.07 8.10 8.64
N SER A 31 -17.33 7.45 7.73
CA SER A 31 -15.90 7.11 7.89
C SER A 31 -15.42 6.26 6.71
N SER A 32 -14.79 6.88 5.72
CA SER A 32 -13.86 6.20 4.81
C SER A 32 -12.77 7.18 4.39
N VAL A 33 -11.53 6.86 4.77
CA VAL A 33 -10.35 7.68 4.50
C VAL A 33 -9.59 7.02 3.33
N HIS A 34 -9.21 7.85 2.34
CA HIS A 34 -8.20 7.67 1.27
C HIS A 34 -8.74 7.49 -0.18
N PRO A 35 -8.45 8.45 -1.08
CA PRO A 35 -8.59 8.31 -2.53
C PRO A 35 -7.22 8.09 -3.25
N PRO A 36 -7.22 7.59 -4.50
CA PRO A 36 -6.07 6.99 -5.18
C PRO A 36 -5.32 7.87 -6.21
N LEU A 37 -4.14 7.36 -6.58
CA LEU A 37 -3.16 7.72 -7.61
C LEU A 37 -3.75 7.89 -9.04
N VAL A 38 -3.41 8.97 -9.76
CA VAL A 38 -3.80 9.20 -11.17
C VAL A 38 -2.73 9.98 -11.94
N ILE A 39 -2.21 9.43 -13.05
CA ILE A 39 -1.21 10.09 -13.95
C ILE A 39 -1.93 10.79 -15.10
N LEU A 40 -1.49 11.99 -15.49
CA LEU A 40 -2.05 12.79 -16.59
C LEU A 40 -0.94 13.20 -17.57
N LEU A 41 -1.22 13.14 -18.88
CA LEU A 41 -0.31 13.52 -19.96
C LEU A 41 -0.96 14.62 -20.82
N LEU A 42 -0.29 15.77 -20.99
CA LEU A 42 -0.76 16.92 -21.78
C LEU A 42 -0.10 16.98 -23.19
N PRO A 43 -0.61 17.82 -24.14
CA PRO A 43 -0.19 17.85 -25.54
C PRO A 43 0.77 19.00 -25.90
N PRO A 44 1.56 18.86 -26.98
CA PRO A 44 2.49 19.89 -27.44
C PRO A 44 1.74 21.12 -27.98
N SER A 45 2.08 22.31 -27.52
CA SER A 45 1.64 23.56 -28.18
C SER A 45 2.82 24.41 -28.64
N ILE A 46 2.73 24.77 -29.92
CA ILE A 46 3.62 25.66 -30.66
C ILE A 46 3.30 27.11 -30.23
N SER A 47 4.33 27.89 -29.86
CA SER A 47 4.39 29.36 -29.59
C SER A 47 4.55 29.81 -28.10
N PRO A 48 5.13 31.01 -27.82
CA PRO A 48 6.41 31.19 -27.11
C PRO A 48 6.28 31.29 -25.57
N PRO A 49 7.39 31.38 -24.78
CA PRO A 49 7.42 30.93 -23.40
C PRO A 49 6.68 31.90 -22.48
N ILE A 50 5.67 31.39 -21.76
CA ILE A 50 5.19 32.05 -20.55
C ILE A 50 6.22 31.78 -19.47
N SER A 51 6.87 32.85 -18.98
CA SER A 51 7.86 32.80 -17.91
C SER A 51 7.28 32.12 -16.66
N PRO A 52 7.98 31.14 -16.02
CA PRO A 52 7.50 30.46 -14.82
C PRO A 52 7.43 31.36 -13.57
N HIS A 53 7.72 32.66 -13.69
CA HIS A 53 7.77 33.59 -12.56
C HIS A 53 6.40 34.06 -12.02
N LEU A 54 5.29 33.86 -12.75
CA LEU A 54 4.01 34.46 -12.34
C LEU A 54 3.15 33.62 -11.38
N LEU A 55 3.48 32.33 -11.15
CA LEU A 55 2.65 31.46 -10.29
C LEU A 55 3.03 31.51 -8.79
N LEU A 56 4.07 32.27 -8.41
CA LEU A 56 4.68 32.19 -7.06
C LEU A 56 4.67 33.50 -6.25
N CYS A 57 4.05 34.59 -6.72
CA CYS A 57 4.17 35.91 -6.08
C CYS A 57 3.00 36.37 -5.18
N GLN A 58 2.06 35.50 -4.76
CA GLN A 58 0.99 35.92 -3.83
C GLN A 58 0.78 35.06 -2.58
N LEU A 59 1.76 34.23 -2.21
CA LEU A 59 1.73 33.51 -0.94
C LEU A 59 2.19 34.43 0.21
N LYS A 60 1.28 35.24 0.75
CA LYS A 60 1.43 35.77 2.12
C LYS A 60 1.03 34.65 3.09
N THR A 61 2.01 33.97 3.65
CA THR A 61 1.82 32.92 4.65
C THR A 61 1.40 33.54 5.98
N ARG A 62 0.29 33.05 6.55
CA ARG A 62 0.04 33.12 8.00
C ARG A 62 0.20 31.69 8.55
N PRO A 63 0.93 31.48 9.65
CA PRO A 63 0.98 30.18 10.29
C PRO A 63 -0.40 29.85 10.86
N ALA A 64 -0.94 28.67 10.52
CA ALA A 64 -2.08 28.09 11.20
C ALA A 64 -1.55 27.19 12.33
N ASP A 65 -2.08 27.39 13.54
CA ASP A 65 -1.71 26.62 14.73
C ASP A 65 -2.11 25.14 14.59
N PHE A 66 -1.13 24.27 14.82
CA PHE A 66 -1.26 22.81 14.81
C PHE A 66 -1.78 22.30 16.17
N SER A 67 -3.09 22.31 16.37
CA SER A 67 -3.69 21.64 17.54
C SER A 67 -4.82 20.67 17.19
N SER A 68 -5.09 20.40 15.92
CA SER A 68 -6.19 19.51 15.53
C SER A 68 -5.87 18.71 14.27
N ILE A 69 -4.87 17.84 14.33
CA ILE A 69 -4.92 16.62 13.52
C ILE A 69 -5.82 15.68 14.33
N THR A 70 -6.98 15.35 13.79
CA THR A 70 -7.92 14.37 14.35
C THR A 70 -7.21 13.03 14.54
N THR A 71 -6.69 12.81 15.75
CA THR A 71 -6.54 11.49 16.32
C THR A 71 -7.94 10.89 16.34
N THR A 72 -8.20 9.90 15.50
CA THR A 72 -9.34 9.01 15.73
C THR A 72 -9.17 8.47 17.14
N ASP A 73 -10.15 8.70 18.02
CA ASP A 73 -10.13 8.15 19.37
C ASP A 73 -9.82 6.64 19.26
N PRO A 74 -8.84 6.12 20.01
CA PRO A 74 -8.54 4.70 19.96
C PRO A 74 -9.82 3.93 20.29
N PRO A 75 -10.06 2.77 19.63
CA PRO A 75 -11.22 1.95 19.96
C PRO A 75 -11.28 1.75 21.47
N LEU A 76 -12.49 1.80 22.04
CA LEU A 76 -12.74 1.53 23.46
C LEU A 76 -12.34 0.07 23.76
N VAL A 77 -11.06 -0.16 24.01
CA VAL A 77 -10.54 -1.45 24.48
C VAL A 77 -11.01 -1.60 25.92
N VAL A 78 -11.87 -2.59 26.17
CA VAL A 78 -12.22 -2.99 27.53
C VAL A 78 -10.98 -3.69 28.11
N PRO A 79 -10.28 -3.11 29.10
CA PRO A 79 -9.07 -3.71 29.63
C PRO A 79 -9.40 -5.04 30.30
N ARG A 80 -8.63 -6.09 29.99
CA ARG A 80 -8.76 -7.42 30.64
C ARG A 80 -8.24 -7.42 32.09
N PHE A 81 -7.40 -6.46 32.42
CA PHE A 81 -6.66 -6.38 33.67
C PHE A 81 -6.92 -5.04 34.36
N TYR A 82 -6.81 -5.00 35.68
CA TYR A 82 -6.90 -3.74 36.42
C TYR A 82 -5.70 -2.83 36.11
N PRO A 83 -5.82 -1.48 36.22
CA PRO A 83 -4.73 -0.56 35.91
C PRO A 83 -3.42 -0.86 36.65
N ASP A 84 -3.49 -1.24 37.93
CA ASP A 84 -2.32 -1.49 38.78
C ASP A 84 -1.89 -2.98 38.81
N GLU A 85 -2.55 -3.86 38.04
CA GLU A 85 -2.30 -5.29 38.08
C GLU A 85 -1.06 -5.68 37.26
N PRO A 86 -0.03 -6.30 37.86
CA PRO A 86 1.12 -6.80 37.12
C PRO A 86 0.74 -7.98 36.23
N ARG A 87 1.15 -7.94 34.96
CA ARG A 87 0.86 -8.98 33.96
C ARG A 87 2.10 -9.28 33.12
N LYS A 88 2.11 -10.42 32.41
CA LYS A 88 3.30 -10.84 31.64
C LYS A 88 3.52 -9.96 30.41
N GLY A 89 4.71 -10.00 29.84
CA GLY A 89 5.05 -9.27 28.60
C GLY A 89 4.08 -9.52 27.43
N PRO A 90 3.65 -10.76 27.14
CA PRO A 90 2.63 -11.06 26.14
C PRO A 90 1.30 -10.40 26.39
N ASP A 91 0.81 -10.41 27.65
CA ASP A 91 -0.43 -9.73 28.03
C ASP A 91 -0.38 -8.24 27.67
N ILE A 92 0.78 -7.61 27.91
CA ILE A 92 1.04 -6.22 27.51
C ILE A 92 1.12 -6.08 25.99
N LEU A 93 1.80 -6.99 25.30
CA LEU A 93 1.95 -6.96 23.84
C LEU A 93 0.61 -7.08 23.13
N VAL A 94 -0.22 -8.07 23.50
CA VAL A 94 -1.52 -8.30 22.89
C VAL A 94 -2.49 -7.16 23.22
N GLU A 95 -2.48 -6.65 24.46
CA GLU A 95 -3.25 -5.44 24.80
C GLU A 95 -2.77 -4.21 23.99
N ALA A 96 -1.47 -4.09 23.72
CA ALA A 96 -0.94 -3.04 22.84
C ALA A 96 -1.45 -3.19 21.40
N LEU A 97 -1.48 -4.42 20.85
CA LEU A 97 -2.04 -4.69 19.52
C LEU A 97 -3.54 -4.37 19.45
N GLU A 98 -4.31 -4.73 20.48
CA GLU A 98 -5.73 -4.39 20.57
C GLU A 98 -5.96 -2.87 20.60
N ARG A 99 -5.10 -2.12 21.29
CA ARG A 99 -5.13 -0.64 21.35
C ARG A 99 -4.79 0.01 20.01
N GLU A 100 -3.95 -0.63 19.19
CA GLU A 100 -3.69 -0.24 17.80
C GLU A 100 -4.84 -0.67 16.85
N GLY A 101 -5.90 -1.31 17.36
CA GLY A 101 -7.07 -1.72 16.59
C GLY A 101 -6.88 -3.00 15.77
N VAL A 102 -5.90 -3.83 16.15
CA VAL A 102 -5.66 -5.14 15.50
C VAL A 102 -6.80 -6.09 15.81
N THR A 103 -7.32 -6.74 14.77
CA THR A 103 -8.38 -7.78 14.86
C THR A 103 -7.90 -9.14 14.38
N ASP A 104 -6.88 -9.19 13.54
CA ASP A 104 -6.41 -10.42 12.91
C ASP A 104 -4.88 -10.45 12.94
N VAL A 105 -4.32 -11.60 13.34
CA VAL A 105 -2.88 -11.87 13.28
C VAL A 105 -2.64 -13.19 12.57
N PHE A 106 -1.49 -13.30 11.91
CA PHE A 106 -1.05 -14.50 11.21
C PHE A 106 0.17 -15.06 11.93
N ALA A 107 -0.05 -16.06 12.79
CA ALA A 107 0.98 -16.47 13.75
C ALA A 107 1.24 -17.97 13.73
N TYR A 108 2.51 -18.35 13.51
CA TYR A 108 3.00 -19.72 13.69
C TYR A 108 3.71 -19.88 15.05
N PRO A 109 3.32 -20.87 15.88
CA PRO A 109 3.89 -21.05 17.22
C PRO A 109 5.25 -21.73 17.22
N GLY A 110 6.09 -21.36 18.18
CA GLY A 110 7.32 -22.08 18.52
C GLY A 110 7.80 -21.76 19.94
N ASP A 111 8.90 -22.38 20.38
CA ASP A 111 9.30 -22.33 21.79
C ASP A 111 9.59 -20.89 22.28
N ALA A 112 10.19 -20.06 21.45
CA ALA A 112 10.54 -18.68 21.81
C ALA A 112 9.36 -17.69 21.67
N SER A 113 8.23 -18.09 21.09
CA SER A 113 7.01 -17.29 20.98
C SER A 113 5.81 -17.91 21.72
N MET A 114 6.01 -19.02 22.43
CA MET A 114 4.94 -19.77 23.09
C MET A 114 4.11 -18.92 24.06
N GLU A 115 4.75 -18.03 24.82
CA GLU A 115 4.03 -17.16 25.78
C GLU A 115 3.15 -16.15 25.04
N ILE A 116 3.57 -15.67 23.86
CA ILE A 116 2.75 -14.81 22.98
C ILE A 116 1.51 -15.58 22.49
N HIS A 117 1.70 -16.81 22.04
CA HIS A 117 0.59 -17.66 21.57
C HIS A 117 -0.39 -18.02 22.67
N GLN A 118 0.10 -18.31 23.88
CA GLN A 118 -0.77 -18.53 25.05
C GLN A 118 -1.65 -17.32 25.32
N ASP A 119 -1.10 -16.11 25.22
CA ASP A 119 -1.89 -14.91 25.46
C ASP A 119 -2.87 -14.57 24.35
N LEU A 120 -2.52 -14.85 23.08
CA LEU A 120 -3.47 -14.72 21.97
C LEU A 120 -4.75 -15.54 22.20
N THR A 121 -4.66 -16.69 22.88
CA THR A 121 -5.87 -17.48 23.24
C THR A 121 -6.79 -16.80 24.25
N ARG A 122 -6.29 -15.82 25.00
CA ARG A 122 -7.04 -15.05 26.01
C ARG A 122 -7.66 -13.78 25.44
N SER A 123 -7.17 -13.30 24.29
CA SER A 123 -7.81 -12.19 23.57
C SER A 123 -9.15 -12.64 23.00
N THR A 124 -10.18 -11.83 23.22
CA THR A 124 -11.50 -11.98 22.58
C THR A 124 -11.65 -11.13 21.33
N THR A 125 -10.68 -10.24 21.06
CA THR A 125 -10.72 -9.27 19.96
C THR A 125 -9.86 -9.73 18.79
N ILE A 126 -8.70 -10.32 19.07
CA ILE A 126 -7.74 -10.76 18.07
C ILE A 126 -8.00 -12.21 17.69
N ARG A 127 -8.26 -12.44 16.40
CA ARG A 127 -8.28 -13.76 15.78
C ARG A 127 -6.88 -14.13 15.31
N ASN A 128 -6.40 -15.31 15.69
CA ASN A 128 -5.22 -15.91 15.07
C ASN A 128 -5.61 -16.80 13.89
N VAL A 129 -5.03 -16.55 12.72
CA VAL A 129 -5.10 -17.44 11.54
C VAL A 129 -3.76 -18.13 11.41
N LEU A 130 -3.70 -19.42 11.76
CA LEU A 130 -2.48 -20.23 11.73
C LEU A 130 -2.18 -20.72 10.31
N PRO A 131 -1.10 -20.24 9.66
CA PRO A 131 -0.67 -20.74 8.38
C PRO A 131 0.15 -22.02 8.55
N ARG A 132 0.60 -22.63 7.46
CA ARG A 132 1.37 -23.89 7.49
C ARG A 132 2.88 -23.72 7.35
N HIS A 133 3.33 -22.51 7.08
CA HIS A 133 4.74 -22.12 7.01
C HIS A 133 4.85 -20.62 7.25
N GLU A 134 5.91 -20.12 7.91
CA GLU A 134 6.00 -18.71 8.32
C GLU A 134 6.15 -17.74 7.14
N GLN A 135 6.69 -18.21 6.00
CA GLN A 135 6.62 -17.44 4.76
C GLN A 135 5.15 -17.17 4.35
N GLY A 136 4.27 -18.13 4.62
CA GLY A 136 2.83 -17.96 4.53
C GLY A 136 2.36 -16.82 5.45
N ASP A 137 2.72 -16.82 6.73
CA ASP A 137 2.32 -15.79 7.71
C ASP A 137 2.48 -14.36 7.17
N ILE A 138 3.66 -14.05 6.64
CA ILE A 138 3.96 -12.71 6.16
C ILE A 138 3.27 -12.39 4.83
N PHE A 139 3.10 -13.37 3.93
CA PHE A 139 2.37 -13.15 2.68
C PHE A 139 0.85 -13.06 2.89
N VAL A 140 0.29 -13.81 3.85
CA VAL A 140 -1.10 -13.63 4.30
C VAL A 140 -1.26 -12.22 4.89
N ALA A 141 -0.34 -11.79 5.77
CA ALA A 141 -0.34 -10.43 6.32
C ALA A 141 -0.25 -9.34 5.23
N LYS A 142 0.60 -9.53 4.22
CA LYS A 142 0.70 -8.63 3.07
C LYS A 142 -0.59 -8.60 2.24
N GLY A 143 -1.22 -9.75 1.96
CA GLY A 143 -2.51 -9.82 1.26
C GLY A 143 -3.66 -9.14 2.02
N TYR A 144 -3.71 -9.34 3.34
CA TYR A 144 -4.63 -8.63 4.24
C TYR A 144 -4.43 -7.11 4.14
N THR A 145 -3.17 -6.67 4.12
CA THR A 145 -2.82 -5.25 4.00
C THR A 145 -3.23 -4.64 2.67
N HIS A 146 -2.90 -5.30 1.56
CA HIS A 146 -3.21 -4.77 0.23
C HIS A 146 -4.71 -4.57 0.07
N SER A 147 -5.51 -5.55 0.49
CA SER A 147 -6.96 -5.56 0.31
C SER A 147 -7.73 -4.65 1.27
N SER A 148 -7.27 -4.50 2.53
CA SER A 148 -7.95 -3.68 3.54
C SER A 148 -7.40 -2.27 3.71
N GLY A 149 -6.10 -2.08 3.47
CA GLY A 149 -5.37 -0.86 3.82
C GLY A 149 -4.99 -0.72 5.29
N LYS A 150 -5.33 -1.70 6.13
CA LYS A 150 -4.84 -1.79 7.52
C LYS A 150 -3.47 -2.49 7.54
N PRO A 151 -2.60 -2.19 8.53
CA PRO A 151 -1.35 -2.92 8.69
C PRO A 151 -1.59 -4.42 8.84
N GLY A 152 -0.77 -5.23 8.18
CA GLY A 152 -0.74 -6.67 8.38
C GLY A 152 0.17 -7.03 9.56
N ILE A 153 -0.20 -8.04 10.33
CA ILE A 153 0.55 -8.48 11.52
C ILE A 153 0.88 -9.96 11.40
N CYS A 154 2.16 -10.29 11.38
CA CYS A 154 2.62 -11.67 11.43
C CYS A 154 3.49 -11.94 12.66
N ILE A 155 3.43 -13.15 13.21
CA ILE A 155 4.16 -13.52 14.43
C ILE A 155 4.84 -14.87 14.25
N ALA A 156 6.17 -14.90 14.39
CA ALA A 156 6.95 -16.13 14.32
C ALA A 156 7.78 -16.37 15.59
N THR A 157 8.28 -17.59 15.75
CA THR A 157 9.28 -17.93 16.77
C THR A 157 10.68 -17.44 16.36
N SER A 158 11.68 -17.62 17.24
CA SER A 158 13.09 -17.32 16.97
C SER A 158 13.70 -18.22 15.90
N GLY A 159 14.94 -17.91 15.51
CA GLY A 159 15.72 -18.81 14.67
C GLY A 159 15.08 -19.00 13.29
N LEU A 160 14.75 -20.25 12.97
CA LEU A 160 14.20 -20.62 11.66
C LEU A 160 12.88 -19.89 11.36
N GLY A 161 11.98 -19.77 12.34
CA GLY A 161 10.69 -19.11 12.15
C GLY A 161 10.87 -17.65 11.72
N ALA A 162 11.75 -16.93 12.41
CA ALA A 162 12.11 -15.56 12.07
C ALA A 162 12.78 -15.46 10.68
N THR A 163 13.68 -16.37 10.33
CA THR A 163 14.33 -16.35 9.00
C THR A 163 13.38 -16.66 7.84
N ASN A 164 12.32 -17.43 8.08
CA ASN A 164 11.30 -17.72 7.07
C ASN A 164 10.47 -16.48 6.70
N LEU A 165 10.48 -15.42 7.51
CA LEU A 165 9.82 -14.14 7.20
C LEU A 165 10.62 -13.26 6.23
N ILE A 166 11.91 -13.52 6.02
CA ILE A 166 12.85 -12.63 5.32
C ILE A 166 12.38 -12.24 3.91
N SER A 167 11.90 -13.21 3.12
CA SER A 167 11.39 -12.93 1.77
C SER A 167 10.20 -11.96 1.81
N GLY A 168 9.27 -12.15 2.75
CA GLY A 168 8.11 -11.28 2.90
C GLY A 168 8.46 -9.88 3.42
N LEU A 169 9.49 -9.76 4.27
CA LEU A 169 9.97 -8.45 4.73
C LEU A 169 10.56 -7.66 3.57
N ALA A 170 11.45 -8.26 2.78
CA ALA A 170 12.01 -7.63 1.59
C ALA A 170 10.91 -7.26 0.57
N ASP A 171 9.94 -8.16 0.37
CA ASP A 171 8.81 -7.96 -0.53
C ASP A 171 7.85 -6.85 -0.07
N ALA A 172 7.60 -6.73 1.23
CA ALA A 172 6.81 -5.64 1.80
C ALA A 172 7.55 -4.29 1.73
N LEU A 173 8.86 -4.27 1.91
CA LEU A 173 9.65 -3.05 1.81
C LEU A 173 9.66 -2.50 0.37
N LEU A 174 9.92 -3.35 -0.62
CA LEU A 174 10.03 -2.94 -2.02
C LEU A 174 8.69 -2.52 -2.66
N ASP A 175 7.58 -2.97 -2.09
CA ASP A 175 6.22 -2.60 -2.49
C ASP A 175 5.57 -1.55 -1.55
N SER A 176 6.33 -1.03 -0.58
CA SER A 176 5.86 -0.04 0.40
C SER A 176 4.57 -0.45 1.13
N VAL A 177 4.57 -1.66 1.70
CA VAL A 177 3.41 -2.26 2.38
C VAL A 177 3.53 -2.09 3.90
N PRO A 178 2.54 -1.49 4.60
CA PRO A 178 2.56 -1.38 6.05
C PRO A 178 2.39 -2.75 6.70
N LEU A 179 3.41 -3.20 7.42
CA LEU A 179 3.42 -4.52 8.04
C LEU A 179 4.19 -4.47 9.36
N VAL A 180 3.71 -5.19 10.38
CA VAL A 180 4.43 -5.36 11.65
C VAL A 180 4.69 -6.86 11.85
N ALA A 181 5.96 -7.23 11.85
CA ALA A 181 6.42 -8.60 12.10
C ALA A 181 6.92 -8.70 13.54
N ILE A 182 6.41 -9.65 14.31
CA ILE A 182 6.84 -9.89 15.69
C ILE A 182 7.56 -11.24 15.75
N THR A 183 8.75 -11.26 16.31
CA THR A 183 9.52 -12.49 16.49
C THR A 183 9.79 -12.75 17.97
N GLY A 184 9.60 -14.01 18.37
CA GLY A 184 10.20 -14.49 19.62
C GLY A 184 11.72 -14.55 19.50
N GLN A 185 12.43 -14.39 20.61
CA GLN A 185 13.89 -14.51 20.67
C GLN A 185 14.34 -15.34 21.88
N VAL A 186 15.57 -15.86 21.84
CA VAL A 186 16.22 -16.48 23.01
C VAL A 186 16.29 -15.48 24.18
N PRO A 187 16.37 -15.95 25.44
CA PRO A 187 16.52 -15.06 26.59
C PRO A 187 17.71 -14.11 26.44
N ARG A 188 17.59 -12.86 26.88
CA ARG A 188 18.62 -11.80 26.69
C ARG A 188 20.04 -12.22 27.05
N ARG A 189 20.20 -13.00 28.13
CA ARG A 189 21.51 -13.50 28.59
C ARG A 189 22.21 -14.46 27.62
N MET A 190 21.46 -15.02 26.69
CA MET A 190 21.93 -15.98 25.69
C MET A 190 22.14 -15.34 24.31
N ILE A 191 21.76 -14.07 24.14
CA ILE A 191 21.97 -13.37 22.85
C ILE A 191 23.48 -13.20 22.61
N GLY A 192 23.94 -13.62 21.44
CA GLY A 192 25.33 -13.64 21.01
C GLY A 192 26.11 -14.87 21.45
N THR A 193 25.45 -15.95 21.89
CA THR A 193 26.13 -17.16 22.43
C THR A 193 25.95 -18.41 21.57
N ASP A 194 25.37 -18.26 20.37
CA ASP A 194 24.98 -19.36 19.49
C ASP A 194 24.02 -20.33 20.19
N ALA A 195 23.05 -19.77 20.92
CA ALA A 195 22.07 -20.54 21.66
C ALA A 195 21.11 -21.31 20.73
N PHE A 196 20.40 -22.28 21.29
CA PHE A 196 19.42 -23.07 20.54
C PHE A 196 18.36 -22.17 19.90
N GLN A 197 18.17 -22.33 18.58
CA GLN A 197 17.27 -21.50 17.76
C GLN A 197 17.52 -19.99 17.87
N GLU A 198 18.76 -19.59 18.14
CA GLU A 198 19.16 -18.20 18.05
C GLU A 198 19.39 -17.80 16.58
N THR A 199 18.93 -16.60 16.23
CA THR A 199 19.37 -15.92 15.01
C THR A 199 19.40 -14.43 15.30
N PRO A 200 20.43 -13.69 14.88
CA PRO A 200 20.49 -12.24 15.04
C PRO A 200 19.54 -11.56 14.05
N ILE A 201 18.22 -11.77 14.18
CA ILE A 201 17.23 -11.36 13.18
C ILE A 201 17.20 -9.85 12.98
N VAL A 202 17.51 -9.07 14.01
CA VAL A 202 17.62 -7.61 13.92
C VAL A 202 18.79 -7.20 13.00
N GLU A 203 19.90 -7.93 13.02
CA GLU A 203 21.01 -7.71 12.08
C GLU A 203 20.62 -8.12 10.66
N VAL A 204 20.04 -9.33 10.51
CA VAL A 204 19.67 -9.91 9.21
C VAL A 204 18.60 -9.06 8.50
N SER A 205 17.60 -8.57 9.25
CA SER A 205 16.45 -7.84 8.68
C SER A 205 16.70 -6.34 8.49
N ARG A 206 17.84 -5.79 8.95
CA ARG A 206 18.08 -4.33 8.97
C ARG A 206 17.99 -3.68 7.59
N SER A 207 18.48 -4.34 6.55
CA SER A 207 18.51 -3.80 5.18
C SER A 207 17.21 -4.02 4.40
N ILE A 208 16.30 -4.83 4.94
CA ILE A 208 15.06 -5.25 4.28
C ILE A 208 13.81 -4.94 5.11
N THR A 209 13.96 -4.08 6.13
CA THR A 209 12.86 -3.51 6.91
C THR A 209 12.97 -2.00 6.92
N LYS A 210 11.84 -1.30 7.06
CA LYS A 210 11.83 0.16 7.25
C LYS A 210 12.48 0.52 8.58
N HIS A 211 12.21 -0.29 9.61
CA HIS A 211 12.88 -0.22 10.90
C HIS A 211 12.75 -1.56 11.63
N ASN A 212 13.56 -1.77 12.65
CA ASN A 212 13.42 -2.93 13.53
C ASN A 212 13.87 -2.64 14.96
N TYR A 213 13.38 -3.45 15.90
CA TYR A 213 13.61 -3.30 17.33
C TYR A 213 14.06 -4.61 17.96
N LEU A 214 14.97 -4.51 18.93
CA LEU A 214 15.21 -5.54 19.94
C LEU A 214 14.68 -5.03 21.28
N VAL A 215 13.66 -5.68 21.84
CA VAL A 215 13.05 -5.27 23.10
C VAL A 215 13.91 -5.76 24.27
N LEU A 216 14.56 -4.82 24.97
CA LEU A 216 15.46 -5.12 26.09
C LEU A 216 14.80 -4.98 27.47
N GLY A 217 13.61 -4.38 27.56
CA GLY A 217 12.85 -4.19 28.79
C GLY A 217 11.36 -4.41 28.55
N VAL A 218 10.66 -5.00 29.52
CA VAL A 218 9.20 -5.24 29.42
C VAL A 218 8.40 -3.94 29.38
N ASP A 219 8.90 -2.90 30.04
CA ASP A 219 8.29 -1.57 30.08
C ASP A 219 8.37 -0.84 28.72
N ASP A 220 9.24 -1.29 27.81
CA ASP A 220 9.37 -0.72 26.47
C ASP A 220 8.33 -1.25 25.49
N ILE A 221 7.64 -2.35 25.78
CA ILE A 221 6.69 -2.99 24.86
C ILE A 221 5.62 -2.00 24.37
N PRO A 222 4.90 -1.24 25.24
CA PRO A 222 3.88 -0.31 24.78
C PRO A 222 4.42 0.75 23.81
N ARG A 223 5.59 1.31 24.12
CA ARG A 223 6.23 2.34 23.30
C ARG A 223 6.68 1.77 21.95
N VAL A 224 7.34 0.62 21.95
CA VAL A 224 7.88 0.00 20.74
C VAL A 224 6.76 -0.42 19.80
N VAL A 225 5.65 -0.97 20.30
CA VAL A 225 4.48 -1.30 19.46
C VAL A 225 3.90 -0.05 18.83
N LYS A 226 3.66 1.01 19.63
CA LYS A 226 3.15 2.28 19.13
C LYS A 226 4.05 2.90 18.07
N GLU A 227 5.37 2.92 18.31
CA GLU A 227 6.36 3.39 17.32
C GLU A 227 6.37 2.53 16.06
N ALA A 228 6.28 1.20 16.19
CA ALA A 228 6.29 0.28 15.06
C ALA A 228 5.08 0.47 14.14
N PHE A 229 3.87 0.61 14.69
CA PHE A 229 2.68 0.91 13.91
C PHE A 229 2.76 2.29 13.25
N HIS A 230 3.27 3.28 13.96
CA HIS A 230 3.47 4.63 13.44
C HIS A 230 4.48 4.66 12.28
N LEU A 231 5.61 3.97 12.43
CA LEU A 231 6.62 3.84 11.39
C LEU A 231 6.10 3.02 10.20
N ALA A 232 5.40 1.92 10.44
CA ALA A 232 4.89 1.06 9.38
C ALA A 232 3.87 1.78 8.48
N THR A 233 3.04 2.65 9.06
CA THR A 233 1.89 3.29 8.38
C THR A 233 2.17 4.67 7.81
N LEU A 234 2.98 5.49 8.48
CA LEU A 234 3.16 6.88 8.07
C LEU A 234 4.11 7.01 6.87
N VAL A 235 3.82 8.04 6.06
CA VAL A 235 4.64 8.45 4.91
C VAL A 235 4.67 7.33 3.87
N CYS A 236 5.86 6.91 3.44
CA CYS A 236 6.10 5.73 2.63
C CYS A 236 5.96 4.50 3.55
N PRO A 237 4.87 3.71 3.43
CA PRO A 237 4.63 2.60 4.35
C PRO A 237 5.68 1.50 4.17
N GLY A 238 5.86 0.65 5.17
CA GLY A 238 6.83 -0.44 5.07
C GLY A 238 6.80 -1.39 6.27
N PRO A 239 7.56 -2.49 6.21
CA PRO A 239 7.59 -3.48 7.26
C PRO A 239 8.47 -3.02 8.43
N VAL A 240 7.98 -3.23 9.65
CA VAL A 240 8.73 -3.04 10.90
C VAL A 240 8.79 -4.35 11.66
N LEU A 241 9.99 -4.75 12.11
CA LEU A 241 10.18 -5.97 12.90
C LEU A 241 10.38 -5.66 14.38
N ILE A 242 9.71 -6.39 15.27
CA ILE A 242 9.87 -6.30 16.73
C ILE A 242 10.34 -7.66 17.26
N ASP A 243 11.58 -7.73 17.75
CA ASP A 243 12.18 -8.93 18.31
C ASP A 243 12.08 -8.93 19.84
N ILE A 244 11.44 -9.96 20.42
CA ILE A 244 11.07 -10.00 21.84
C ILE A 244 11.66 -11.26 22.53
N PRO A 245 12.70 -11.08 23.37
CA PRO A 245 13.30 -12.16 24.15
C PRO A 245 12.31 -12.89 25.08
N LYS A 246 12.44 -14.21 25.19
CA LYS A 246 11.56 -15.06 26.03
C LYS A 246 11.55 -14.65 27.50
N ASP A 247 12.66 -14.18 28.07
CA ASP A 247 12.70 -13.71 29.46
C ASP A 247 11.96 -12.37 29.66
N ILE A 248 11.87 -11.54 28.62
CA ILE A 248 11.02 -10.35 28.63
C ILE A 248 9.55 -10.76 28.59
N GLN A 249 9.22 -11.77 27.78
CA GLN A 249 7.84 -12.27 27.72
C GLN A 249 7.38 -12.78 29.10
N GLN A 250 8.25 -13.47 29.84
CA GLN A 250 7.88 -14.05 31.14
C GLN A 250 7.87 -13.04 32.30
N ARG A 251 8.38 -11.82 32.09
CA ARG A 251 8.48 -10.80 33.14
C ARG A 251 7.13 -10.15 33.41
N LEU A 252 6.81 -9.97 34.68
CA LEU A 252 5.63 -9.22 35.12
C LEU A 252 5.93 -7.72 35.16
N ALA A 253 5.01 -6.92 34.65
CA ALA A 253 5.04 -5.46 34.75
C ALA A 253 3.63 -4.86 34.71
N VAL A 254 3.54 -3.59 35.11
CA VAL A 254 2.35 -2.77 34.92
C VAL A 254 2.64 -1.83 33.74
N PRO A 255 1.92 -1.95 32.60
CA PRO A 255 2.24 -1.19 31.41
C PRO A 255 1.89 0.29 31.54
N ASN A 256 2.76 1.16 31.01
CA ASN A 256 2.46 2.59 30.84
C ASN A 256 2.08 2.89 29.39
N TRP A 257 0.79 3.18 29.16
CA TRP A 257 0.24 3.50 27.84
C TRP A 257 0.46 4.97 27.42
N GLU A 258 0.80 5.85 28.35
CA GLU A 258 1.04 7.28 28.10
C GLU A 258 2.50 7.59 27.75
N CYS A 259 3.25 6.59 27.27
CA CYS A 259 4.63 6.78 26.86
C CYS A 259 4.76 7.64 25.58
N GLU A 260 5.76 8.53 25.59
CA GLU A 260 6.16 9.33 24.43
C GLU A 260 7.00 8.48 23.46
N MET A 261 6.72 8.61 22.17
CA MET A 261 7.50 7.96 21.11
C MET A 261 8.85 8.64 20.92
N LYS A 262 9.92 7.85 20.81
CA LYS A 262 11.30 8.33 20.61
C LYS A 262 11.67 8.49 19.14
N LEU A 263 10.80 9.17 18.38
CA LEU A 263 10.92 9.32 16.91
C LEU A 263 11.21 10.76 16.45
N HIS A 264 11.77 11.61 17.31
CA HIS A 264 11.93 13.06 17.04
C HIS A 264 12.57 13.39 15.69
N GLY A 265 13.64 12.68 15.32
CA GLY A 265 14.31 12.89 14.03
C GLY A 265 13.44 12.50 12.83
N TYR A 266 12.66 11.42 12.94
CA TYR A 266 11.72 11.00 11.90
C TYR A 266 10.54 11.98 11.79
N MET A 267 9.96 12.36 12.93
CA MET A 267 8.88 13.35 13.02
C MET A 267 9.26 14.71 12.41
N ALA A 268 10.48 15.17 12.66
CA ALA A 268 10.97 16.44 12.12
C ALA A 268 11.11 16.45 10.58
N ARG A 269 11.22 15.27 9.95
CA ARG A 269 11.35 15.11 8.49
C ARG A 269 10.04 14.84 7.78
N LEU A 270 8.92 14.71 8.51
CA LEU A 270 7.62 14.46 7.89
C LEU A 270 7.26 15.60 6.91
N PRO A 271 6.80 15.28 5.69
CA PRO A 271 6.32 16.30 4.77
C PRO A 271 5.19 17.12 5.38
N LYS A 272 5.23 18.44 5.22
CA LYS A 272 4.18 19.33 5.71
C LYS A 272 2.93 19.19 4.82
N PRO A 273 1.71 19.12 5.39
CA PRO A 273 0.50 18.96 4.59
C PRO A 273 0.24 20.18 3.69
N PRO A 274 -0.11 19.97 2.41
CA PRO A 274 -0.89 20.92 1.63
C PRO A 274 -2.30 21.11 2.23
N CYS A 275 -2.95 22.25 1.99
CA CYS A 275 -4.30 22.54 2.52
C CYS A 275 -5.35 21.51 2.03
N GLN A 276 -6.30 21.13 2.89
CA GLN A 276 -7.22 19.97 2.76
C GLN A 276 -8.57 20.29 2.11
N LEU A 277 -9.08 19.40 1.22
CA LEU A 277 -10.54 19.18 0.93
C LEU A 277 -10.81 18.06 -0.09
N ASN A 278 -11.94 17.33 0.00
CA ASN A 278 -12.20 16.01 -0.64
C ASN A 278 -12.18 15.92 -2.19
N LEU A 279 -11.96 14.69 -2.71
CA LEU A 279 -11.85 14.36 -4.14
C LEU A 279 -12.78 13.22 -4.62
N GLU A 280 -13.30 13.32 -5.84
CA GLU A 280 -13.91 12.23 -6.62
C GLU A 280 -13.04 11.91 -7.86
N VAL A 281 -12.88 10.62 -8.20
CA VAL A 281 -12.10 10.14 -9.36
C VAL A 281 -13.03 9.61 -10.45
N ILE A 282 -12.80 10.02 -11.70
CA ILE A 282 -13.57 9.61 -12.87
C ILE A 282 -12.84 8.45 -13.59
N THR A 283 -13.49 7.29 -13.68
CA THR A 283 -12.91 6.03 -14.23
C THR A 283 -12.99 5.89 -15.75
N SER A 284 -13.72 6.78 -16.45
CA SER A 284 -14.01 6.64 -17.89
C SER A 284 -12.81 6.87 -18.82
N LEU A 285 -11.66 7.34 -18.30
CA LEU A 285 -10.49 7.76 -19.09
C LEU A 285 -9.21 6.94 -18.80
N SER A 286 -9.33 5.80 -18.11
CA SER A 286 -8.17 4.93 -17.81
C SER A 286 -7.48 4.41 -19.09
N LEU A 287 -6.15 4.47 -19.11
CA LEU A 287 -5.33 3.98 -20.23
C LEU A 287 -4.80 2.55 -20.04
N ALA A 288 -5.02 1.91 -18.88
CA ALA A 288 -4.37 0.66 -18.47
C ALA A 288 -2.86 0.82 -18.17
N MET A 289 -2.13 -0.30 -18.06
CA MET A 289 -0.72 -0.36 -17.64
C MET A 289 0.25 0.08 -18.75
N PHE A 290 1.32 0.78 -18.37
CA PHE A 290 2.49 1.07 -19.21
C PHE A 290 3.78 0.45 -18.66
N GLY A 291 4.82 0.37 -19.50
CA GLY A 291 6.10 -0.28 -19.20
C GLY A 291 6.41 -1.46 -20.12
N MET A 292 7.33 -2.33 -19.70
CA MET A 292 7.85 -3.46 -20.47
C MET A 292 6.76 -4.39 -21.03
N HIS A 293 5.70 -4.63 -20.26
CA HIS A 293 4.52 -5.42 -20.66
C HIS A 293 3.25 -4.57 -20.75
N GLY A 294 3.40 -3.25 -20.80
CA GLY A 294 2.31 -2.31 -20.99
C GLY A 294 1.72 -2.35 -22.40
N THR A 295 0.60 -1.68 -22.59
CA THR A 295 -0.01 -1.59 -23.91
C THR A 295 0.78 -0.63 -24.80
N VAL A 296 0.80 -0.91 -26.11
CA VAL A 296 1.53 -0.08 -27.09
C VAL A 296 1.05 1.37 -27.03
N TYR A 297 -0.27 1.56 -26.94
CA TYR A 297 -0.86 2.89 -26.92
C TYR A 297 -0.53 3.66 -25.64
N VAL A 298 -0.39 3.04 -24.46
CA VAL A 298 0.04 3.83 -23.27
C VAL A 298 1.52 4.20 -23.37
N ASN A 299 2.37 3.25 -23.80
CA ASN A 299 3.79 3.55 -24.02
C ASN A 299 3.98 4.66 -25.06
N TYR A 300 3.14 4.69 -26.10
CA TYR A 300 3.10 5.76 -27.10
C TYR A 300 2.79 7.13 -26.46
N VAL A 301 1.74 7.20 -25.62
CA VAL A 301 1.34 8.46 -24.96
C VAL A 301 2.45 8.96 -24.04
N VAL A 302 3.11 8.08 -23.30
CA VAL A 302 4.24 8.46 -22.44
C VAL A 302 5.39 9.04 -23.27
N GLU A 303 5.77 8.38 -24.37
CA GLU A 303 6.86 8.82 -25.24
C GLU A 303 6.58 10.15 -25.96
N HIS A 304 5.33 10.38 -26.38
CA HIS A 304 4.92 11.55 -27.16
C HIS A 304 4.32 12.69 -26.31
N SER A 305 4.24 12.49 -24.98
CA SER A 305 3.78 13.54 -24.07
C SER A 305 4.75 14.71 -23.99
N ASP A 306 4.21 15.91 -23.78
CA ASP A 306 5.00 17.12 -23.50
C ASP A 306 4.98 17.49 -22.00
N LEU A 307 4.09 16.88 -21.21
CA LEU A 307 4.02 16.96 -19.77
C LEU A 307 3.71 15.58 -19.17
N LEU A 308 4.54 15.14 -18.24
CA LEU A 308 4.35 13.93 -17.44
C LEU A 308 4.03 14.27 -15.99
N LEU A 309 2.81 13.96 -15.53
CA LEU A 309 2.43 14.07 -14.11
C LEU A 309 2.65 12.74 -13.38
N ALA A 310 3.81 12.61 -12.75
CA ALA A 310 4.22 11.43 -12.00
C ALA A 310 3.80 11.57 -10.52
N PHE A 311 2.68 10.94 -10.16
CA PHE A 311 2.11 11.01 -8.81
C PHE A 311 2.31 9.67 -8.08
N GLY A 312 3.08 9.69 -6.99
CA GLY A 312 3.44 8.53 -6.17
C GLY A 312 3.99 7.35 -6.96
N VAL A 313 5.02 7.62 -7.78
CA VAL A 313 5.72 6.62 -8.59
C VAL A 313 7.24 6.73 -8.40
N ARG A 314 7.91 5.58 -8.36
CA ARG A 314 9.35 5.45 -8.11
C ARG A 314 10.23 5.30 -9.35
N PHE A 315 9.66 5.52 -10.54
CA PHE A 315 10.42 5.50 -11.81
C PHE A 315 11.29 4.25 -11.97
N ASP A 316 10.67 3.08 -11.82
CA ASP A 316 11.30 1.76 -11.87
C ASP A 316 11.76 1.38 -13.30
N ASP A 317 12.82 0.58 -13.42
CA ASP A 317 13.39 0.18 -14.70
C ASP A 317 12.43 -0.66 -15.55
N ARG A 318 11.53 -1.45 -14.93
CA ARG A 318 10.50 -2.22 -15.65
C ARG A 318 9.49 -1.32 -16.35
N VAL A 319 9.35 -0.09 -15.88
CA VAL A 319 8.45 0.91 -16.46
C VAL A 319 9.19 1.80 -17.45
N ILE A 320 10.40 2.26 -17.08
CA ILE A 320 11.16 3.23 -17.86
C ILE A 320 11.87 2.60 -19.06
N GLY A 321 12.43 1.41 -18.89
CA GLY A 321 13.43 0.88 -19.81
C GLY A 321 14.67 1.76 -19.83
N LYS A 322 15.02 2.31 -21.00
CA LYS A 322 16.20 3.17 -21.15
C LYS A 322 15.94 4.60 -20.65
N LEU A 323 16.64 5.00 -19.59
CA LEU A 323 16.43 6.26 -18.88
C LEU A 323 16.49 7.51 -19.78
N GLU A 324 17.43 7.56 -20.72
CA GLU A 324 17.61 8.73 -21.60
C GLU A 324 16.49 8.85 -22.63
N ALA A 325 15.96 7.71 -23.10
CA ALA A 325 14.88 7.68 -24.07
C ALA A 325 13.55 8.03 -23.42
N PHE A 326 13.33 7.53 -22.19
CA PHE A 326 12.07 7.70 -21.47
C PHE A 326 11.69 9.17 -21.32
N THR A 327 10.58 9.56 -21.95
CA THR A 327 9.99 10.91 -21.88
C THR A 327 10.98 12.03 -22.21
N SER A 328 11.80 11.83 -23.24
CA SER A 328 12.84 12.78 -23.65
C SER A 328 12.33 14.19 -24.00
N ARG A 329 11.03 14.34 -24.30
CA ARG A 329 10.40 15.61 -24.71
C ARG A 329 9.50 16.22 -23.64
N ALA A 330 9.18 15.47 -22.58
CA ALA A 330 8.20 15.90 -21.60
C ALA A 330 8.83 16.75 -20.49
N LYS A 331 8.12 17.79 -20.07
CA LYS A 331 8.31 18.38 -18.74
C LYS A 331 7.78 17.39 -17.72
N ILE A 332 8.50 17.18 -16.62
CA ILE A 332 8.14 16.17 -15.62
C ILE A 332 7.73 16.89 -14.33
N VAL A 333 6.54 16.60 -13.84
CA VAL A 333 6.07 16.98 -12.50
C VAL A 333 6.06 15.72 -11.64
N HIS A 334 6.83 15.69 -10.57
CA HIS A 334 6.92 14.52 -9.69
C HIS A 334 6.43 14.87 -8.28
N ILE A 335 5.34 14.22 -7.86
CA ILE A 335 4.81 14.32 -6.50
C ILE A 335 5.08 13.00 -5.81
N ASP A 336 5.89 13.05 -4.75
CA ASP A 336 6.18 11.87 -3.94
C ASP A 336 6.22 12.24 -2.47
N ILE A 337 5.85 11.29 -1.61
CA ILE A 337 5.88 11.48 -0.17
C ILE A 337 7.29 11.22 0.38
N ASP A 338 8.11 10.44 -0.34
CA ASP A 338 9.49 10.16 -0.01
C ASP A 338 10.44 11.11 -0.77
N PRO A 339 11.17 12.01 -0.09
CA PRO A 339 12.09 12.92 -0.75
C PRO A 339 13.26 12.20 -1.43
N SER A 340 13.59 10.96 -1.04
CA SER A 340 14.67 10.17 -1.64
C SER A 340 14.31 9.58 -3.01
N GLU A 341 13.01 9.52 -3.36
CA GLU A 341 12.56 9.08 -4.68
C GLU A 341 12.60 10.22 -5.72
N ILE A 342 12.44 11.47 -5.25
CA ILE A 342 12.42 12.64 -6.12
C ILE A 342 13.82 12.88 -6.70
N GLY A 343 13.94 12.77 -8.02
CA GLY A 343 15.21 12.96 -8.72
C GLY A 343 16.18 11.78 -8.64
N LYS A 344 15.76 10.64 -8.07
CA LYS A 344 16.60 9.43 -7.97
C LYS A 344 16.99 8.88 -9.33
N ASN A 345 15.98 8.49 -10.12
CA ASN A 345 16.18 7.91 -11.44
C ASN A 345 16.03 8.97 -12.55
N LYS A 346 15.00 9.81 -12.49
CA LYS A 346 14.72 10.85 -13.49
C LYS A 346 14.57 12.20 -12.82
N GLN A 347 15.28 13.21 -13.33
CA GLN A 347 15.22 14.57 -12.79
C GLN A 347 13.89 15.25 -13.19
N PRO A 348 13.03 15.62 -12.22
CA PRO A 348 11.80 16.33 -12.53
C PRO A 348 12.08 17.81 -12.81
N HIS A 349 11.22 18.43 -13.61
CA HIS A 349 11.23 19.87 -13.85
C HIS A 349 10.55 20.63 -12.71
N VAL A 350 9.51 20.02 -12.13
CA VAL A 350 8.81 20.50 -10.94
C VAL A 350 8.63 19.32 -10.00
N SER A 351 8.90 19.50 -8.72
CA SER A 351 8.64 18.47 -7.72
C SER A 351 7.87 19.00 -6.53
N LEU A 352 7.09 18.11 -5.91
CA LEU A 352 6.40 18.36 -4.65
C LEU A 352 6.63 17.18 -3.72
N CYS A 353 7.32 17.43 -2.61
CA CYS A 353 7.48 16.44 -1.55
C CYS A 353 6.27 16.51 -0.60
N GLY A 354 5.38 15.53 -0.65
CA GLY A 354 4.16 15.52 0.16
C GLY A 354 3.18 14.41 -0.19
N ASP A 355 2.11 14.33 0.61
CA ASP A 355 1.01 13.39 0.34
C ASP A 355 0.30 13.75 -0.98
N VAL A 356 0.34 12.82 -1.92
CA VAL A 356 -0.33 12.93 -3.23
C VAL A 356 -1.83 13.22 -3.08
N LYS A 357 -2.48 12.67 -2.06
CA LYS A 357 -3.88 12.93 -1.77
C LYS A 357 -4.08 14.43 -1.58
N LEU A 358 -3.36 15.03 -0.63
CA LEU A 358 -3.47 16.45 -0.31
C LEU A 358 -3.05 17.34 -1.49
N ALA A 359 -2.06 16.92 -2.28
CA ALA A 359 -1.67 17.64 -3.48
C ALA A 359 -2.80 17.66 -4.54
N LEU A 360 -3.44 16.51 -4.78
CA LEU A 360 -4.59 16.43 -5.69
C LEU A 360 -5.75 17.30 -5.21
N GLN A 361 -5.98 17.39 -3.90
CA GLN A 361 -7.00 18.25 -3.32
C GLN A 361 -6.79 19.72 -3.69
N GLY A 362 -5.59 20.24 -3.44
CA GLY A 362 -5.24 21.60 -3.84
C GLY A 362 -5.30 21.82 -5.36
N ILE A 363 -4.87 20.84 -6.16
CA ILE A 363 -4.98 20.90 -7.62
C ILE A 363 -6.45 20.99 -8.05
N ASN A 364 -7.33 20.21 -7.44
CA ASN A 364 -8.76 20.22 -7.76
C ASN A 364 -9.44 21.53 -7.44
N GLU A 365 -9.13 22.15 -6.30
CA GLU A 365 -9.64 23.49 -5.96
C GLU A 365 -9.27 24.53 -7.03
N LEU A 366 -8.03 24.49 -7.52
CA LEU A 366 -7.57 25.37 -8.59
C LEU A 366 -8.30 25.10 -9.91
N LEU A 367 -8.51 23.82 -10.24
CA LEU A 367 -9.21 23.38 -11.45
C LEU A 367 -10.72 23.65 -11.39
N GLU A 368 -11.31 23.77 -10.20
CA GLU A 368 -12.74 24.04 -10.04
C GLU A 368 -13.15 25.46 -10.41
N SER A 369 -12.18 26.38 -10.43
CA SER A 369 -12.38 27.75 -10.91
C SER A 369 -12.92 27.76 -12.35
N LYS A 370 -13.95 28.59 -12.61
CA LYS A 370 -14.63 28.66 -13.92
C LYS A 370 -13.66 28.96 -15.07
N GLU A 371 -12.60 29.69 -14.80
CA GLU A 371 -11.60 30.08 -15.79
C GLU A 371 -10.72 28.90 -16.23
N ALA A 372 -10.31 28.03 -15.29
CA ALA A 372 -9.51 26.84 -15.59
C ALA A 372 -10.32 25.81 -16.40
N LYS A 373 -11.58 25.55 -16.03
CA LYS A 373 -12.46 24.59 -16.74
C LYS A 373 -12.66 24.94 -18.21
N SER A 374 -12.72 26.23 -18.54
CA SER A 374 -12.95 26.69 -19.92
C SER A 374 -11.73 26.56 -20.84
N LYS A 375 -10.51 26.44 -20.27
CA LYS A 375 -9.24 26.46 -21.03
C LYS A 375 -8.64 25.08 -21.26
N LEU A 376 -9.13 24.03 -20.62
CA LEU A 376 -8.58 22.68 -20.71
C LEU A 376 -9.34 21.87 -21.77
N ASP A 377 -8.79 21.81 -22.97
CA ASP A 377 -9.25 20.88 -24.01
C ASP A 377 -8.09 20.02 -24.53
N PHE A 378 -8.25 18.71 -24.37
CA PHE A 378 -7.31 17.69 -24.85
C PHE A 378 -7.97 16.74 -25.86
N LYS A 379 -9.03 17.19 -26.55
CA LYS A 379 -9.81 16.35 -27.46
C LYS A 379 -8.96 15.77 -28.60
N ALA A 380 -8.15 16.60 -29.25
CA ALA A 380 -7.26 16.16 -30.33
C ALA A 380 -6.29 15.06 -29.84
N TRP A 381 -5.70 15.23 -28.65
CA TRP A 381 -4.82 14.23 -28.05
C TRP A 381 -5.55 12.92 -27.71
N ARG A 382 -6.79 13.01 -27.21
CA ARG A 382 -7.62 11.84 -26.95
C ARG A 382 -8.03 11.11 -28.23
N GLU A 383 -8.29 11.84 -29.31
CA GLU A 383 -8.60 11.26 -30.63
C GLU A 383 -7.39 10.49 -31.18
N GLU A 384 -6.19 11.09 -31.15
CA GLU A 384 -4.94 10.41 -31.53
C GLU A 384 -4.69 9.14 -30.71
N LEU A 385 -4.88 9.21 -29.40
CA LEU A 385 -4.78 8.04 -28.52
C LEU A 385 -5.81 6.96 -28.87
N ASN A 386 -7.05 7.35 -29.20
CA ASN A 386 -8.07 6.38 -29.62
C ASN A 386 -7.69 5.69 -30.93
N GLU A 387 -7.06 6.40 -31.87
CA GLU A 387 -6.51 5.79 -33.09
C GLU A 387 -5.43 4.75 -32.75
N GLN A 388 -4.52 5.05 -31.82
CA GLN A 388 -3.51 4.08 -31.37
C GLN A 388 -4.13 2.87 -30.66
N LYS A 389 -5.17 3.07 -29.84
CA LYS A 389 -5.91 1.98 -29.17
C LYS A 389 -6.57 1.04 -30.18
N VAL A 390 -7.17 1.58 -31.24
CA VAL A 390 -7.79 0.79 -32.31
C VAL A 390 -6.74 0.06 -33.15
N LYS A 391 -5.60 0.71 -33.41
CA LYS A 391 -4.53 0.15 -34.25
C LYS A 391 -3.73 -0.94 -33.53
N TYR A 392 -3.50 -0.78 -32.24
CA TYR A 392 -2.67 -1.68 -31.42
C TYR A 392 -3.38 -2.14 -30.14
N PRO A 393 -4.54 -2.81 -30.24
CA PRO A 393 -5.22 -3.36 -29.07
C PRO A 393 -4.43 -4.53 -28.48
N LEU A 394 -4.76 -4.91 -27.25
CA LEU A 394 -4.30 -6.18 -26.69
C LEU A 394 -4.97 -7.32 -27.45
N THR A 395 -4.17 -8.20 -28.05
CA THR A 395 -4.64 -9.35 -28.84
C THR A 395 -3.90 -10.62 -28.43
N TYR A 396 -4.56 -11.76 -28.54
CA TYR A 396 -3.95 -13.08 -28.38
C TYR A 396 -4.49 -14.03 -29.46
N LYS A 397 -3.78 -15.14 -29.69
CA LYS A 397 -4.18 -16.16 -30.67
C LYS A 397 -4.86 -17.32 -29.96
N THR A 398 -5.83 -17.92 -30.64
CA THR A 398 -6.50 -19.17 -30.22
C THR A 398 -6.02 -20.31 -31.12
N PHE A 399 -5.70 -21.46 -30.52
CA PHE A 399 -5.14 -22.61 -31.23
C PHE A 399 -6.01 -23.85 -31.00
N GLY A 400 -6.87 -24.18 -31.96
CA GLY A 400 -7.81 -25.29 -31.84
C GLY A 400 -8.68 -25.17 -30.59
N GLU A 401 -8.78 -26.25 -29.83
CA GLU A 401 -9.55 -26.34 -28.57
C GLU A 401 -8.74 -25.96 -27.32
N ALA A 402 -7.48 -25.54 -27.46
CA ALA A 402 -6.66 -25.16 -26.31
C ALA A 402 -7.15 -23.83 -25.72
N ILE A 403 -7.30 -23.77 -24.40
CA ILE A 403 -7.77 -22.59 -23.68
C ILE A 403 -6.67 -21.52 -23.68
N PRO A 404 -6.88 -20.34 -24.30
CA PRO A 404 -5.94 -19.24 -24.18
C PRO A 404 -6.02 -18.67 -22.75
N PRO A 405 -4.91 -18.53 -22.02
CA PRO A 405 -4.94 -18.04 -20.63
C PRO A 405 -5.50 -16.62 -20.52
N GLN A 406 -5.29 -15.78 -21.55
CA GLN A 406 -5.88 -14.45 -21.65
C GLN A 406 -7.40 -14.51 -21.71
N HIS A 407 -7.95 -15.48 -22.44
CA HIS A 407 -9.39 -15.68 -22.56
C HIS A 407 -10.00 -16.12 -21.23
N ALA A 408 -9.35 -17.04 -20.52
CA ALA A 408 -9.80 -17.47 -19.19
C ALA A 408 -9.94 -16.30 -18.21
N ILE A 409 -8.99 -15.36 -18.24
CA ILE A 409 -9.01 -14.15 -17.39
C ILE A 409 -10.11 -13.17 -17.83
N GLN A 410 -10.38 -13.03 -19.13
CA GLN A 410 -11.49 -12.21 -19.62
C GLN A 410 -12.84 -12.78 -19.21
N VAL A 411 -13.02 -14.10 -19.29
CA VAL A 411 -14.23 -14.76 -18.80
C VAL A 411 -14.38 -14.55 -17.29
N LEU A 412 -13.28 -14.62 -16.53
CA LEU A 412 -13.30 -14.31 -15.10
C LEU A 412 -13.72 -12.85 -14.83
N ASP A 413 -13.17 -11.88 -15.57
CA ASP A 413 -13.54 -10.46 -15.51
C ASP A 413 -15.05 -10.27 -15.77
N GLU A 414 -15.58 -10.91 -16.81
CA GLU A 414 -17.00 -10.84 -17.18
C GLU A 414 -17.90 -11.46 -16.11
N LEU A 415 -17.56 -12.64 -15.60
CA LEU A 415 -18.37 -13.36 -14.60
C LEU A 415 -18.36 -12.68 -13.23
N THR A 416 -17.24 -12.05 -12.86
CA THR A 416 -17.10 -11.30 -11.59
C THR A 416 -17.47 -9.82 -11.75
N ASN A 417 -17.85 -9.40 -12.96
CA ASN A 417 -18.11 -8.01 -13.31
C ASN A 417 -16.95 -7.07 -12.91
N GLY A 418 -15.69 -7.52 -12.94
CA GLY A 418 -14.53 -6.74 -12.50
C GLY A 418 -14.54 -6.34 -11.01
N GLU A 419 -15.37 -6.96 -10.16
CA GLU A 419 -15.51 -6.62 -8.74
C GLU A 419 -14.61 -7.46 -7.81
N ALA A 420 -14.09 -8.60 -8.30
CA ALA A 420 -13.30 -9.51 -7.49
C ALA A 420 -11.95 -8.90 -7.08
N ILE A 421 -11.46 -9.36 -5.93
CA ILE A 421 -10.08 -9.14 -5.48
C ILE A 421 -9.23 -10.24 -6.09
N ILE A 422 -8.26 -9.86 -6.91
CA ILE A 422 -7.36 -10.76 -7.62
C ILE A 422 -5.99 -10.71 -6.97
N SER A 423 -5.57 -11.82 -6.39
CA SER A 423 -4.17 -12.06 -6.13
C SER A 423 -3.52 -12.72 -7.33
N THR A 424 -2.24 -12.44 -7.51
CA THR A 424 -1.43 -13.23 -8.43
C THR A 424 -0.10 -13.51 -7.84
N TRP A 425 0.51 -14.54 -8.38
CA TRP A 425 1.92 -14.75 -8.27
C TRP A 425 2.68 -13.96 -9.36
N VAL A 426 3.92 -14.37 -9.61
CA VAL A 426 4.89 -13.74 -10.52
C VAL A 426 5.16 -14.60 -11.76
N GLY A 427 4.97 -14.02 -12.93
CA GLY A 427 5.22 -14.70 -14.21
C GLY A 427 4.31 -14.23 -15.33
N GLN A 428 4.09 -15.09 -16.33
CA GLN A 428 3.23 -14.74 -17.46
C GLN A 428 1.78 -14.50 -17.03
N HIS A 429 1.25 -15.33 -16.14
CA HIS A 429 -0.12 -15.19 -15.61
C HIS A 429 -0.33 -13.87 -14.87
N GLN A 430 0.69 -13.36 -14.16
CA GLN A 430 0.69 -12.04 -13.52
C GLN A 430 0.44 -10.94 -14.56
N MET A 431 1.17 -10.99 -15.68
CA MET A 431 1.06 -10.00 -16.73
C MET A 431 -0.29 -10.10 -17.45
N TRP A 432 -0.77 -11.32 -17.71
CA TRP A 432 -2.07 -11.50 -18.34
C TRP A 432 -3.21 -11.03 -17.44
N ALA A 433 -3.14 -11.26 -16.12
CA ALA A 433 -4.11 -10.75 -15.17
C ALA A 433 -4.14 -9.21 -15.18
N ALA A 434 -2.96 -8.59 -15.11
CA ALA A 434 -2.80 -7.14 -15.21
C ALA A 434 -3.29 -6.55 -16.55
N GLN A 435 -3.21 -7.30 -17.64
CA GLN A 435 -3.57 -6.86 -18.99
C GLN A 435 -5.06 -7.06 -19.32
N HIS A 436 -5.65 -8.17 -18.85
CA HIS A 436 -6.94 -8.64 -19.34
C HIS A 436 -8.08 -8.57 -18.31
N TYR A 437 -7.78 -8.39 -17.01
CA TYR A 437 -8.80 -8.15 -15.98
C TYR A 437 -8.99 -6.64 -15.76
N LYS A 438 -10.24 -6.17 -15.65
CA LYS A 438 -10.55 -4.73 -15.55
C LYS A 438 -10.85 -4.35 -14.11
N TYR A 439 -9.82 -3.97 -13.38
CA TYR A 439 -9.93 -3.47 -12.01
C TYR A 439 -10.69 -2.14 -11.96
N LYS A 440 -11.72 -2.07 -11.13
CA LYS A 440 -12.58 -0.89 -10.94
C LYS A 440 -12.13 0.00 -9.79
N ARG A 441 -11.51 -0.58 -8.77
CA ARG A 441 -11.09 0.11 -7.55
C ARG A 441 -9.65 -0.30 -7.15
N PRO A 442 -8.90 0.59 -6.48
CA PRO A 442 -7.64 0.19 -5.87
C PRO A 442 -7.89 -0.96 -4.88
N ARG A 443 -6.82 -1.67 -4.50
CA ARG A 443 -6.86 -2.80 -3.56
C ARG A 443 -7.59 -4.06 -4.07
N GLN A 444 -8.05 -4.08 -5.32
CA GLN A 444 -8.43 -5.33 -5.99
C GLN A 444 -7.23 -6.11 -6.53
N TRP A 445 -6.13 -5.44 -6.82
CA TRP A 445 -4.94 -6.06 -7.41
C TRP A 445 -3.88 -6.29 -6.33
N LEU A 446 -3.65 -7.57 -5.98
CA LEU A 446 -2.65 -7.99 -5.01
C LEU A 446 -1.57 -8.75 -5.75
N THR A 447 -0.37 -8.19 -5.83
CA THR A 447 0.75 -8.86 -6.52
C THR A 447 2.06 -8.46 -5.89
N SER A 448 3.05 -9.36 -5.91
CA SER A 448 4.43 -9.00 -5.62
C SER A 448 5.06 -8.38 -6.86
N ALA A 449 5.37 -7.08 -6.79
CA ALA A 449 5.88 -6.34 -7.94
C ALA A 449 7.38 -6.05 -7.80
N GLY A 450 7.80 -5.42 -6.71
CA GLY A 450 9.15 -4.94 -6.51
C GLY A 450 10.18 -6.05 -6.38
N LEU A 451 9.92 -7.02 -5.49
CA LEU A 451 10.80 -8.20 -5.36
C LEU A 451 10.52 -9.24 -6.46
N GLY A 452 9.26 -9.34 -6.90
CA GLY A 452 8.83 -10.45 -7.76
C GLY A 452 8.92 -11.78 -7.01
N ALA A 453 8.42 -11.80 -5.78
CA ALA A 453 8.42 -12.95 -4.89
C ALA A 453 7.52 -14.07 -5.40
N MET A 454 8.20 -15.08 -5.92
CA MET A 454 7.70 -16.42 -6.06
C MET A 454 7.25 -16.95 -4.67
N GLY A 455 5.95 -17.03 -4.39
CA GLY A 455 5.31 -17.71 -3.26
C GLY A 455 4.01 -17.02 -2.82
N PHE A 456 3.71 -15.87 -3.42
CA PHE A 456 2.83 -14.85 -2.86
C PHE A 456 1.32 -15.08 -3.05
N GLY A 457 0.90 -15.51 -4.25
CA GLY A 457 -0.51 -15.55 -4.70
C GLY A 457 -1.47 -16.15 -3.67
N LEU A 458 -1.39 -17.46 -3.46
CA LEU A 458 -2.30 -18.19 -2.57
C LEU A 458 -2.34 -17.67 -1.11
N PRO A 459 -1.21 -17.45 -0.41
CA PRO A 459 -1.25 -16.82 0.91
C PRO A 459 -1.88 -15.42 0.90
N ALA A 460 -1.60 -14.61 -0.11
CA ALA A 460 -2.18 -13.27 -0.21
C ALA A 460 -3.71 -13.32 -0.40
N THR A 461 -4.22 -14.31 -1.14
CA THR A 461 -5.66 -14.60 -1.25
C THR A 461 -6.27 -14.86 0.11
N MET A 462 -5.64 -15.72 0.93
CA MET A 462 -6.14 -16.03 2.28
C MET A 462 -6.24 -14.78 3.13
N GLY A 463 -5.24 -13.90 3.07
CA GLY A 463 -5.24 -12.63 3.81
C GLY A 463 -6.36 -11.71 3.36
N ALA A 464 -6.61 -11.66 2.05
CA ALA A 464 -7.68 -10.84 1.49
C ALA A 464 -9.08 -11.36 1.83
N VAL A 465 -9.28 -12.68 1.91
CA VAL A 465 -10.52 -13.30 2.40
C VAL A 465 -10.76 -12.96 3.86
N VAL A 466 -9.71 -13.02 4.70
CA VAL A 466 -9.83 -12.64 6.12
C VAL A 466 -10.22 -11.17 6.25
N ALA A 467 -9.64 -10.29 5.45
CA ALA A 467 -9.95 -8.87 5.50
C ALA A 467 -11.29 -8.49 4.83
N ASN A 468 -11.77 -9.29 3.88
CA ASN A 468 -13.00 -9.04 3.11
C ASN A 468 -13.83 -10.33 2.96
N PRO A 469 -14.49 -10.82 4.03
CA PRO A 469 -15.17 -12.12 4.02
C PRO A 469 -16.29 -12.26 2.99
N GLU A 470 -16.91 -11.15 2.59
CA GLU A 470 -18.04 -11.10 1.65
C GLU A 470 -17.62 -10.83 0.20
N ALA A 471 -16.33 -10.62 -0.06
CA ALA A 471 -15.83 -10.33 -1.40
C ALA A 471 -15.46 -11.62 -2.14
N ASP A 472 -15.69 -11.65 -3.45
CA ASP A 472 -15.07 -12.65 -4.31
C ASP A 472 -13.56 -12.41 -4.34
N VAL A 473 -12.78 -13.38 -3.86
CA VAL A 473 -11.32 -13.34 -3.87
C VAL A 473 -10.80 -14.51 -4.71
N VAL A 474 -10.02 -14.22 -5.74
CA VAL A 474 -9.54 -15.21 -6.70
C VAL A 474 -8.02 -15.13 -6.83
N ASP A 475 -7.38 -16.28 -6.73
CA ASP A 475 -5.96 -16.44 -7.01
C ASP A 475 -5.77 -16.85 -8.47
N ILE A 476 -5.12 -16.01 -9.26
CA ILE A 476 -4.67 -16.37 -10.61
C ILE A 476 -3.22 -16.77 -10.51
N ASP A 477 -2.98 -18.08 -10.40
CA ASP A 477 -1.65 -18.65 -10.14
C ASP A 477 -1.15 -19.55 -11.29
N GLY A 478 0.17 -19.68 -11.38
CA GLY A 478 0.86 -20.64 -12.24
C GLY A 478 1.15 -21.95 -11.51
N ASP A 479 1.35 -23.04 -12.24
CA ASP A 479 1.62 -24.37 -11.69
C ASP A 479 2.86 -24.40 -10.77
N ARG A 480 4.00 -23.87 -11.23
CA ARG A 480 5.25 -23.83 -10.43
C ARG A 480 5.11 -22.94 -9.20
N SER A 481 4.28 -21.94 -9.36
CA SER A 481 4.10 -20.84 -8.45
C SER A 481 3.26 -21.25 -7.25
N PHE A 482 2.11 -21.83 -7.56
CA PHE A 482 1.21 -22.46 -6.63
C PHE A 482 1.91 -23.52 -5.76
N MET A 483 2.78 -24.34 -6.38
CA MET A 483 3.51 -25.40 -5.68
C MET A 483 4.47 -24.90 -4.59
N MET A 484 4.87 -23.63 -4.56
CA MET A 484 5.82 -23.13 -3.56
C MET A 484 5.21 -22.92 -2.18
N ASN A 485 3.92 -22.58 -2.11
CA ASN A 485 3.18 -22.40 -0.86
C ASN A 485 1.83 -23.14 -0.91
N VAL A 486 1.85 -24.38 -1.39
CA VAL A 486 0.65 -25.22 -1.53
C VAL A 486 0.14 -25.77 -0.19
N GLN A 487 1.01 -25.80 0.83
CA GLN A 487 0.71 -26.22 2.20
C GLN A 487 -0.17 -25.22 2.93
#